data_AF-Q2NU86-F1
#
_entry.id   AF-Q2NU86-F1
#
_cell.length_a   1.000
_cell.length_b   1.000
_cell.length_c   1.000
_cell.angle_alpha   90.00
_cell.angle_beta   90.00
_cell.angle_gamma   90.00
#
_symmetry.space_group_name_H-M   'P 1'
#
loop_
_entity.id
_entity.type
_entity.pdbx_description
1 polymer ?
#
loop_
_entity_poly.entity_id
_entity_poly.type
_entity_poly.pdbx_seq_one_letter_code
_entity_poly.pdbx_strand_id
1 'polypeptide(L)'
;MGMPKKLFMFDTYINGQTYLGLIEEITPPKLSLKTEDYQGAGMPGSVAVLMGFDSSALDMELTMCGLEVSLLKTLGGPIDSLQLRFAGSYTDAASRQAVACEI
;
A
#
# COMPACT_ATOMS: atom_id res chain seq x y z
N MET A 1 -19.77 5.38 -20.84
CA MET A 1 -19.21 4.04 -20.56
C MET A 1 -17.72 4.23 -20.33
N GLY A 2 -17.29 4.38 -19.08
CA GLY A 2 -15.90 4.69 -18.75
C GLY A 2 -15.01 3.46 -18.94
N MET A 3 -14.01 3.58 -19.80
CA MET A 3 -12.98 2.56 -19.98
C MET A 3 -12.22 2.37 -18.64
N PRO A 4 -11.78 1.15 -18.30
CA PRO A 4 -11.05 0.92 -17.05
C PRO A 4 -9.73 1.72 -17.01
N LYS A 5 -9.52 2.46 -15.93
CA LYS A 5 -8.25 3.14 -15.65
C LYS A 5 -7.19 2.10 -15.34
N LYS A 6 -6.03 2.20 -15.98
CA LYS A 6 -4.91 1.27 -15.78
C LYS A 6 -3.71 1.99 -15.20
N LEU A 7 -3.02 1.34 -14.27
CA LEU A 7 -1.71 1.80 -13.80
C LEU A 7 -0.73 1.72 -14.99
N PHE A 8 -0.05 2.83 -15.29
CA PHE A 8 0.86 2.90 -16.44
C PHE A 8 2.32 3.06 -16.03
N MET A 9 2.57 3.92 -15.03
CA MET A 9 3.89 4.16 -14.46
C MET A 9 3.75 4.29 -12.95
N PHE A 10 4.74 3.78 -12.24
CA PHE A 10 4.88 3.99 -10.81
C PHE A 10 6.34 4.22 -10.43
N ASP A 11 6.53 4.92 -9.32
CA ASP A 11 7.78 5.10 -8.62
C ASP A 11 7.54 4.83 -7.13
N THR A 12 8.58 4.42 -6.42
CA THR A 12 8.54 4.29 -4.96
C THR A 12 9.68 5.11 -4.38
N TYR A 13 9.34 5.88 -3.37
CA TYR A 13 10.30 6.66 -2.61
C TYR A 13 10.61 5.95 -1.30
N ILE A 14 11.89 5.76 -1.01
CA ILE A 14 12.33 5.31 0.31
C ILE A 14 13.24 6.40 0.88
N ASN A 15 12.84 6.96 2.03
CA ASN A 15 13.55 8.06 2.69
C ASN A 15 13.85 9.25 1.74
N GLY A 16 12.94 9.53 0.81
CA GLY A 16 13.04 10.61 -0.18
C GLY A 16 13.92 10.28 -1.40
N GLN A 17 14.53 9.09 -1.48
CA GLN A 17 15.23 8.63 -2.68
C GLN A 17 14.26 7.93 -3.63
N THR A 18 14.37 8.23 -4.93
CA THR A 18 13.58 7.58 -5.99
C THR A 18 14.21 6.24 -6.37
N TYR A 19 13.37 5.24 -6.59
CA TYR A 19 13.76 3.91 -7.02
C TYR A 19 13.18 3.57 -8.40
N LEU A 20 12.95 4.59 -9.22
CA LEU A 20 12.42 4.47 -10.57
C LEU A 20 13.29 3.52 -11.41
N GLY A 21 12.66 2.46 -11.93
CA GLY A 21 13.33 1.47 -12.78
C GLY A 21 14.15 0.41 -12.02
N LEU A 22 14.21 0.47 -10.69
CA LEU A 22 14.82 -0.57 -9.85
C LEU A 22 13.76 -1.49 -9.22
N ILE A 23 12.52 -1.03 -9.07
CA ILE A 23 11.42 -1.81 -8.49
C ILE A 23 10.60 -2.45 -9.62
N GLU A 24 10.43 -3.76 -9.54
CA GLU A 24 9.67 -4.55 -10.54
C GLU A 24 8.21 -4.71 -10.14
N GLU A 25 7.96 -4.98 -8.86
CA GLU A 25 6.62 -5.24 -8.33
C GLU A 25 6.45 -4.60 -6.94
N ILE A 26 5.24 -4.09 -6.68
CA ILE A 26 4.82 -3.59 -5.38
C ILE A 26 3.46 -4.18 -5.01
N THR A 27 3.36 -4.70 -3.79
CA THR A 27 2.08 -5.11 -3.20
C THR A 27 1.64 -4.03 -2.20
N PRO A 28 0.61 -3.22 -2.55
CA PRO A 28 0.10 -2.21 -1.64
C PRO A 28 -0.52 -2.87 -0.39
N PRO A 29 -0.59 -2.15 0.73
CA PRO A 29 -0.98 -2.74 2.00
C PRO A 29 -2.46 -3.14 1.94
N LYS A 30 -2.74 -4.36 2.39
CA LYS A 30 -4.12 -4.84 2.48
C LYS A 30 -4.74 -4.28 3.74
N LEU A 31 -5.51 -3.21 3.60
CA LEU A 31 -6.24 -2.57 4.70
C LEU A 31 -7.36 -3.49 5.24
N SER A 32 -6.99 -4.51 6.01
CA SER A 32 -7.92 -5.35 6.76
C SER A 32 -8.32 -4.66 8.06
N LEU A 33 -9.63 -4.61 8.29
CA LEU A 33 -10.20 -4.12 9.52
C LEU A 33 -10.35 -5.29 10.49
N LYS A 34 -9.88 -5.11 11.71
CA LYS A 34 -10.13 -6.07 12.78
C LYS A 34 -11.52 -5.79 13.35
N THR A 35 -12.41 -6.77 13.21
CA THR A 35 -13.78 -6.69 13.71
C THR A 35 -14.05 -7.76 14.75
N GLU A 36 -14.71 -7.40 15.84
CA GLU A 36 -15.22 -8.34 16.84
C GLU A 36 -16.74 -8.44 16.72
N ASP A 37 -17.24 -9.68 16.73
CA ASP A 37 -18.68 -9.93 16.73
C ASP A 37 -19.25 -9.67 18.13
N TYR A 38 -19.94 -8.54 18.28
CA TYR A 38 -20.59 -8.18 19.52
C TYR A 38 -22.08 -8.48 19.44
N GLN A 39 -22.60 -9.19 20.44
CA GLN A 39 -24.04 -9.41 20.61
C GLN A 39 -24.45 -9.06 22.05
N GLY A 40 -25.19 -7.96 22.19
CA GLY A 40 -25.77 -7.54 23.47
C GLY A 40 -27.06 -8.28 23.82
N ALA A 41 -27.49 -8.18 25.08
CA ALA A 41 -28.76 -8.75 25.52
C ALA A 41 -29.94 -8.08 24.78
N GLY A 42 -30.79 -8.89 24.16
CA GLY A 42 -31.93 -8.41 23.36
C GLY A 42 -31.61 -8.13 21.88
N MET A 43 -30.37 -8.34 21.43
CA MET A 43 -30.03 -8.23 20.00
C MET A 43 -30.36 -9.54 19.26
N PRO A 44 -31.15 -9.50 18.17
CA PRO A 44 -31.49 -10.68 17.38
C PRO A 44 -30.32 -11.25 16.55
N GLY A 45 -29.17 -10.56 16.47
CA GLY A 45 -27.96 -11.02 15.79
C GLY A 45 -26.72 -10.24 16.24
N SER A 46 -25.53 -10.74 15.89
CA SER A 46 -24.26 -10.07 16.16
C SER A 46 -24.02 -8.90 15.20
N VAL A 47 -23.30 -7.90 15.69
CA VAL A 47 -22.82 -6.75 14.89
C VAL A 47 -21.30 -6.71 14.97
N ALA A 48 -20.66 -6.53 13.82
CA ALA A 48 -19.22 -6.38 13.71
C ALA A 48 -18.79 -5.00 14.25
N VAL A 49 -18.16 -4.98 15.42
CA VAL A 49 -17.59 -3.77 16.04
C VAL A 49 -16.15 -3.62 15.58
N LEU A 50 -15.80 -2.43 15.09
CA LEU A 50 -14.50 -2.12 14.52
C LEU A 50 -13.48 -1.82 15.64
N MET A 51 -12.41 -2.63 15.71
CA MET A 51 -11.32 -2.50 16.68
C MET A 51 -10.04 -1.91 16.06
N GLY A 52 -10.17 -1.32 14.87
CA GLY A 52 -9.08 -0.68 14.14
C GLY A 52 -8.55 -1.54 13.00
N PHE A 53 -7.32 -1.25 12.60
CA PHE A 53 -6.61 -2.00 11.56
C PHE A 53 -5.97 -3.24 12.16
N ASP A 54 -5.91 -4.30 11.35
CA ASP A 54 -5.19 -5.51 11.72
C ASP A 54 -3.68 -5.25 11.83
N SER A 55 -2.95 -6.09 12.55
CA SER A 55 -1.52 -5.88 12.83
C SER A 55 -0.66 -5.86 11.56
N SER A 56 -1.09 -6.54 10.50
CA SER A 56 -0.43 -6.59 9.18
C SER A 56 -1.13 -5.73 8.13
N ALA A 57 -2.12 -4.92 8.51
CA ALA A 57 -2.89 -4.13 7.56
C ALA A 57 -2.07 -3.03 6.87
N LEU A 58 -0.90 -2.70 7.43
CA LEU A 58 0.01 -1.65 6.93
C LEU A 58 1.29 -2.22 6.30
N ASP A 59 1.42 -3.54 6.19
CA ASP A 59 2.60 -4.18 5.61
C ASP A 59 2.62 -3.93 4.08
N MET A 60 3.74 -3.43 3.58
CA MET A 60 4.00 -3.23 2.15
C MET A 60 5.18 -4.07 1.71
N GLU A 61 5.06 -4.76 0.58
CA GLU A 61 6.15 -5.53 0.00
C GLU A 61 6.61 -4.91 -1.32
N LEU A 62 7.92 -4.86 -1.49
CA LEU A 62 8.59 -4.33 -2.67
C LEU A 62 9.54 -5.40 -3.20
N THR A 63 9.44 -5.68 -4.49
CA THR A 63 10.40 -6.54 -5.20
C THR A 63 11.30 -5.67 -6.06
N MET A 64 12.60 -5.74 -5.80
CA MET A 64 13.62 -4.95 -6.50
C MET A 64 14.47 -5.83 -7.41
N CYS A 65 14.83 -5.28 -8.56
CA CYS A 65 15.82 -5.86 -9.45
C CYS A 65 17.23 -5.42 -9.02
N GLY A 66 18.04 -6.36 -8.54
CA GLY A 66 19.42 -6.11 -8.15
C GLY A 66 19.63 -5.92 -6.64
N LEU A 67 20.88 -5.70 -6.25
CA LEU A 67 21.29 -5.61 -4.85
C LEU A 67 21.48 -4.14 -4.45
N GLU A 68 20.60 -3.68 -3.57
CA GLU A 68 20.62 -2.33 -3.03
C GLU A 68 21.20 -2.38 -1.59
N VAL A 69 22.46 -1.97 -1.45
CA VAL A 69 23.22 -2.05 -0.18
C VAL A 69 22.73 -1.04 0.86
N SER A 70 22.07 0.02 0.42
CA SER A 70 21.53 1.12 1.22
C SER A 70 20.39 0.64 2.12
N LEU A 71 19.42 -0.06 1.53
CA LEU A 71 18.22 -0.64 2.12
C LEU A 71 18.58 -1.85 2.98
N LEU A 72 19.53 -2.67 2.53
CA LEU A 72 20.03 -3.79 3.33
C LEU A 72 20.67 -3.32 4.64
N LYS A 73 21.29 -2.13 4.66
CA LYS A 73 21.83 -1.55 5.90
C LYS A 73 20.75 -1.04 6.86
N THR A 74 19.56 -0.74 6.36
CA THR A 74 18.43 -0.31 7.19
C THR A 74 17.75 -1.49 7.90
N LEU A 75 18.04 -2.74 7.48
CA LEU A 75 17.54 -3.94 8.14
C LEU A 75 17.99 -3.97 9.61
N GLY A 76 17.01 -4.05 10.52
CA GLY A 76 17.25 -4.03 11.96
C GLY A 76 17.32 -2.63 12.60
N GLY A 77 17.00 -1.57 11.84
CA GLY A 77 16.77 -0.23 12.36
C GLY A 77 15.51 -0.12 13.26
N PRO A 78 15.28 1.04 13.88
CA PRO A 78 14.05 1.29 14.64
C PRO A 78 12.81 1.22 13.74
N ILE A 79 11.64 1.01 14.35
CA ILE A 79 10.36 0.76 13.63
C ILE A 79 10.02 1.86 12.61
N ASP A 80 10.42 3.11 12.87
CA ASP A 80 10.15 4.28 12.02
C ASP A 80 11.36 4.71 11.15
N SER A 81 12.32 3.80 10.92
CA SER A 81 13.57 4.13 10.20
C SER A 81 13.42 4.22 8.68
N LEU A 82 12.28 3.77 8.14
CA LEU A 82 12.09 3.59 6.70
C LEU A 82 10.73 4.17 6.31
N GLN A 83 10.78 5.38 5.75
CA GLN A 83 9.60 6.04 5.20
C GLN A 83 9.45 5.63 3.74
N LEU A 84 8.41 4.84 3.46
CA LEU A 84 8.09 4.35 2.13
C LEU A 84 6.86 5.12 1.61
N ARG A 85 6.97 5.65 0.39
CA ARG A 85 5.84 6.27 -0.34
C ARG A 85 5.73 5.64 -1.72
N PHE A 86 4.53 5.23 -2.10
CA PHE A 86 4.22 4.81 -3.46
C PHE A 86 3.65 5.99 -4.25
N ALA A 87 4.07 6.17 -5.50
CA ALA A 87 3.53 7.15 -6.42
C ALA A 87 3.22 6.50 -7.77
N GLY A 88 1.94 6.25 -8.02
CA GLY A 88 1.42 5.63 -9.25
C GLY A 88 0.62 6.61 -10.10
N SER A 89 0.63 6.40 -11.42
CA SER A 89 -0.22 7.13 -12.37
C SER A 89 -1.22 6.17 -13.03
N TYR A 90 -2.50 6.45 -12.82
CA TYR A 90 -3.61 5.75 -13.45
C TYR A 90 -4.08 6.56 -14.66
N THR A 91 -3.86 6.02 -15.85
CA THR A 91 -4.26 6.68 -17.09
C THR A 91 -5.53 6.05 -17.64
N ASP A 92 -6.48 6.90 -18.02
CA ASP A 92 -7.63 6.47 -18.82
C ASP A 92 -7.23 6.35 -20.30
N ALA A 93 -7.49 5.19 -20.90
CA ALA A 93 -7.15 4.91 -22.29
C ALA A 93 -7.97 5.76 -23.28
N ALA A 94 -9.14 6.26 -22.90
CA ALA A 94 -9.99 7.08 -23.77
C ALA A 94 -9.62 8.57 -23.75
N SER A 95 -9.47 9.15 -22.55
CA SER A 95 -9.18 10.58 -22.39
C SER A 95 -7.70 10.94 -22.29
N ARG A 96 -6.81 9.94 -22.12
CA ARG A 96 -5.37 10.12 -21.81
C ARG A 96 -5.10 11.01 -20.60
N GLN A 97 -6.11 11.25 -19.75
CA GLN A 97 -5.93 11.96 -18.51
C GLN A 97 -5.34 11.01 -17.47
N ALA A 98 -4.26 11.47 -16.83
CA ALA A 98 -3.60 10.76 -15.75
C ALA A 98 -4.16 11.23 -14.40
N VAL A 99 -4.47 10.28 -13.52
CA VAL A 99 -4.80 10.51 -12.12
C VAL A 99 -3.66 9.95 -11.28
N ALA A 100 -3.04 10.80 -10.47
CA ALA A 100 -2.02 10.38 -9.51
C ALA A 100 -2.69 9.61 -8.36
N CYS A 101 -2.06 8.52 -7.92
CA CYS A 101 -2.42 7.75 -6.75
C CYS A 101 -1.16 7.59 -5.90
N GLU A 102 -1.20 8.16 -4.71
CA GLU A 102 -0.08 8.13 -3.77
C GLU A 102 -0.52 7.43 -2.48
N ILE A 103 0.37 6.63 -1.91
CA ILE A 103 0.22 5.96 -0.62
C ILE A 103 1.42 6.36 0.25
#